data_AF-A0A962ZM04-F1
#
_entry.id   AF-A0A962ZM04-F1
#
_cell.length_a   1.000
_cell.length_b   1.000
_cell.length_c   1.000
_cell.angle_alpha   90.00
_cell.angle_beta   90.00
_cell.angle_gamma   90.00
#
_symmetry.space_group_name_H-M   'P 1'
#
loop_
_entity.id
_entity.type
_entity.pdbx_description
1 polymer ?
#
loop_
_entity_poly.entity_id
_entity_poly.type
_entity_poly.pdbx_seq_one_letter_code
_entity_poly.pdbx_strand_id
1 'polypeptide(L)'
;MPRDHLAAIAATYPRTSARVDSVLYPVSRLAAALVLGLLCAGARADANTDHGNYGNHPGEAYPTRVYWGDTHLHTRYSVDANMFGNQHLGPAEAFRFARGEAVTASNGMRVQLRRPLDFLVVSDHSEYLGLLPKVRASDQGLMRYELGRRWRSAAQSGSVADMMQLWGTQPTETIDDEVFAGAGFAKGVWQDYARFADDFNQPGVFTAFIGYEWTGMDALNNLHRNVVFADNADTVTQLLPFTSRDSADPERLWAHLAHYEATSGGRALAIPHNSNLSGGLLFRPVTAAGESIDADYAQRRARWEPVVEITQIKGDSE
;
A
#
# COMPACT_ATOMS: atom_id res chain seq x y z
N MET A 1 -3.11 -9.44 34.58
CA MET A 1 -1.65 -9.62 34.71
C MET A 1 -1.40 -10.98 35.35
N PRO A 2 -0.29 -11.68 35.05
CA PRO A 2 0.89 -11.29 34.25
C PRO A 2 0.88 -12.00 32.86
N ARG A 3 1.30 -11.39 31.74
CA ARG A 3 2.67 -10.98 31.33
C ARG A 3 3.65 -12.14 31.42
N ASP A 4 3.93 -12.78 30.29
CA ASP A 4 5.24 -13.28 29.86
C ASP A 4 5.02 -14.12 28.59
N HIS A 5 5.57 -13.71 27.45
CA HIS A 5 5.95 -14.53 26.29
C HIS A 5 6.26 -13.61 25.08
N LEU A 6 7.23 -12.71 25.23
CA LEU A 6 7.92 -12.06 24.10
C LEU A 6 9.38 -11.83 24.49
N ALA A 7 10.15 -12.91 24.55
CA ALA A 7 11.61 -12.87 24.66
C ALA A 7 12.20 -14.19 24.14
N ALA A 8 12.27 -14.36 22.83
CA ALA A 8 13.22 -15.26 22.19
C ALA A 8 13.36 -14.85 20.72
N ILE A 9 14.58 -14.91 20.20
CA ILE A 9 15.04 -14.55 18.84
C ILE A 9 15.54 -13.11 18.73
N ALA A 10 16.65 -12.83 19.40
CA ALA A 10 17.61 -11.79 19.02
C ALA A 10 19.02 -12.17 19.52
N ALA A 11 19.65 -13.11 18.83
CA ALA A 11 21.10 -13.36 18.87
C ALA A 11 21.43 -13.97 17.50
N THR A 12 22.23 -13.36 16.64
CA THR A 12 23.69 -13.37 16.72
C THR A 12 24.23 -12.53 15.55
N TYR A 13 24.96 -11.43 15.78
CA TYR A 13 26.04 -10.91 14.90
C TYR A 13 26.82 -9.81 15.66
N PRO A 14 28.17 -9.82 15.69
CA PRO A 14 28.96 -8.92 16.52
C PRO A 14 29.15 -7.53 15.88
N ARG A 15 28.98 -6.47 16.67
CA ARG A 15 29.35 -5.08 16.33
C ARG A 15 30.80 -4.81 16.74
N THR A 16 31.67 -4.51 15.78
CA THR A 16 33.00 -3.93 16.02
C THR A 16 32.91 -2.41 16.03
N SER A 17 33.26 -1.78 17.16
CA SER A 17 33.42 -0.34 17.30
C SER A 17 34.91 0.04 17.25
N ALA A 18 35.29 0.91 16.31
CA ALA A 18 36.60 1.56 16.31
C ALA A 18 36.45 2.96 16.91
N ARG A 19 37.20 3.22 17.99
CA ARG A 19 37.38 4.54 18.60
C ARG A 19 38.36 5.37 17.75
N VAL A 20 38.09 6.66 17.62
CA VAL A 20 39.08 7.65 17.17
C VAL A 20 39.31 8.60 18.34
N ASP A 21 40.50 8.53 18.91
CA ASP A 21 40.96 9.42 19.97
C ASP A 21 41.39 10.77 19.37
N SER A 22 40.99 11.85 20.04
CA SER A 22 41.41 13.22 19.74
C SER A 22 42.58 13.61 20.65
N VAL A 23 43.62 14.20 20.07
CA VAL A 23 44.75 14.78 20.82
C VAL A 23 44.83 16.27 20.49
N LEU A 24 44.85 17.08 21.55
CA LEU A 24 44.99 18.54 21.55
C LEU A 24 46.41 18.95 22.01
N TYR A 25 46.73 20.23 21.71
CA TYR A 25 47.73 21.16 22.27
C TYR A 25 49.07 21.35 21.50
N PRO A 26 49.77 22.51 21.62
CA PRO A 26 49.30 23.90 21.84
C PRO A 26 50.03 24.99 20.99
N VAL A 27 49.60 26.23 21.25
CA VAL A 27 49.88 27.57 20.68
C VAL A 27 51.29 28.14 20.92
N SER A 28 51.78 29.03 20.03
CA SER A 28 52.50 30.34 20.25
C SER A 28 53.60 30.60 19.19
N ARG A 29 54.06 31.80 18.77
CA ARG A 29 53.67 33.23 18.70
C ARG A 29 54.83 33.96 17.94
N LEU A 30 54.53 35.05 17.18
CA LEU A 30 55.40 36.18 16.75
C LEU A 30 56.59 35.91 15.77
N ALA A 31 57.07 36.79 14.86
CA ALA A 31 56.84 38.22 14.55
C ALA A 31 57.29 38.60 13.10
N ALA A 32 56.61 39.62 12.55
CA ALA A 32 57.04 40.81 11.76
C ALA A 32 58.21 40.82 10.74
N ALA A 33 57.94 41.32 9.53
CA ALA A 33 58.77 42.31 8.80
C ALA A 33 57.95 43.05 7.71
N LEU A 34 58.21 44.35 7.56
CA LEU A 34 57.48 45.36 6.78
C LEU A 34 58.48 46.09 5.87
N VAL A 35 58.27 46.21 4.55
CA VAL A 35 58.77 47.32 3.71
C VAL A 35 57.88 47.56 2.46
N LEU A 36 57.39 48.81 2.40
CA LEU A 36 56.93 49.70 1.31
C LEU A 36 56.99 49.27 -0.18
N GLY A 37 55.87 49.55 -0.87
CA GLY A 37 55.80 50.69 -1.81
C GLY A 37 55.52 50.37 -3.28
N LEU A 38 54.31 50.68 -3.76
CA LEU A 38 54.09 51.52 -4.96
C LEU A 38 52.60 51.85 -5.14
N LEU A 39 52.32 53.15 -5.12
CA LEU A 39 51.05 53.77 -5.51
C LEU A 39 50.97 53.84 -7.03
N CYS A 40 49.89 53.34 -7.61
CA CYS A 40 49.29 53.90 -8.83
C CYS A 40 47.78 53.99 -8.62
N ALA A 41 47.26 55.19 -8.80
CA ALA A 41 45.86 55.55 -8.65
C ALA A 41 45.02 55.08 -9.84
N GLY A 42 43.74 54.81 -9.59
CA GLY A 42 42.67 55.07 -10.55
C GLY A 42 41.85 53.87 -11.03
N ALA A 43 40.83 53.47 -10.27
CA ALA A 43 39.46 53.23 -10.76
C ALA A 43 38.55 52.85 -9.56
N ARG A 44 37.51 53.62 -9.31
CA ARG A 44 36.32 53.15 -8.58
C ARG A 44 35.35 52.63 -9.63
N ALA A 45 34.94 51.37 -9.52
CA ALA A 45 33.67 50.89 -10.03
C ALA A 45 33.28 49.61 -9.28
N ASP A 46 32.20 49.76 -8.51
CA ASP A 46 31.12 48.82 -8.28
C ASP A 46 31.39 47.49 -7.57
N ALA A 47 30.83 47.42 -6.36
CA ALA A 47 30.46 46.18 -5.71
C ALA A 47 29.48 45.41 -6.60
N ASN A 48 29.98 44.37 -7.27
CA ASN A 48 29.14 43.27 -7.74
C ASN A 48 29.57 42.02 -6.98
N THR A 49 28.90 41.79 -5.84
CA THR A 49 28.88 40.47 -5.21
C THR A 49 28.14 39.54 -6.15
N ASP A 50 28.90 38.89 -7.04
CA ASP A 50 28.46 37.72 -7.78
C ASP A 50 28.23 36.59 -6.76
N HIS A 51 27.03 36.59 -6.16
CA HIS A 51 26.47 35.39 -5.57
C HIS A 51 26.05 34.48 -6.73
N GLY A 52 27.06 33.87 -7.36
CA GLY A 52 26.90 32.85 -8.36
C GLY A 52 25.94 31.79 -7.83
N ASN A 53 24.83 31.64 -8.55
CA ASN A 53 23.80 30.62 -8.37
C ASN A 53 24.45 29.25 -8.11
N TYR A 54 24.47 28.81 -6.85
CA TYR A 54 24.60 27.39 -6.55
C TYR A 54 23.23 26.74 -6.79
N GLY A 55 23.13 25.97 -7.88
CA GLY A 55 22.09 24.96 -8.05
C GLY A 55 20.81 25.36 -8.77
N ASN A 56 20.76 26.48 -9.49
CA ASN A 56 19.62 26.73 -10.37
C ASN A 56 19.86 26.09 -11.75
N HIS A 57 19.04 25.09 -12.10
CA HIS A 57 18.81 24.63 -13.46
C HIS A 57 17.66 25.46 -14.06
N PRO A 58 17.88 26.68 -14.57
CA PRO A 58 16.82 27.47 -15.18
C PRO A 58 16.33 26.75 -16.45
N GLY A 59 15.11 26.22 -16.40
CA GLY A 59 14.45 25.57 -17.54
C GLY A 59 14.04 24.11 -17.32
N GLU A 60 14.45 23.47 -16.23
CA GLU A 60 14.06 22.09 -15.93
C GLU A 60 12.93 22.10 -14.89
N ALA A 61 11.69 21.89 -15.34
CA ALA A 61 10.51 21.78 -14.48
C ALA A 61 10.46 20.39 -13.83
N TYR A 62 11.36 20.12 -12.90
CA TYR A 62 11.24 18.93 -12.06
C TYR A 62 10.12 19.12 -11.03
N PRO A 63 9.35 18.06 -10.69
CA PRO A 63 8.34 18.17 -9.64
C PRO A 63 8.96 18.58 -8.31
N THR A 64 8.63 19.78 -7.82
CA THR A 64 9.11 20.29 -6.52
C THR A 64 8.14 20.01 -5.38
N ARG A 65 6.96 19.45 -5.69
CA ARG A 65 5.95 19.06 -4.70
C ARG A 65 6.09 17.57 -4.40
N VAL A 66 6.53 17.26 -3.19
CA VAL A 66 6.53 15.90 -2.64
C VAL A 66 5.18 15.66 -1.98
N TYR A 67 4.53 14.57 -2.36
CA TYR A 67 3.27 14.11 -1.76
C TYR A 67 3.54 12.95 -0.81
N TRP A 68 2.84 12.94 0.32
CA TRP A 68 2.93 11.92 1.37
C TRP A 68 1.61 11.19 1.47
N GLY A 69 1.60 9.89 1.20
CA GLY A 69 0.40 9.09 1.27
C GLY A 69 0.72 7.63 1.49
N ASP A 70 -0.34 6.83 1.56
CA ASP A 70 -0.28 5.40 1.79
C ASP A 70 -1.04 4.69 0.66
N THR A 71 -0.41 3.70 0.05
CA THR A 71 -0.99 2.90 -1.04
C THR A 71 -1.53 1.55 -0.57
N HIS A 72 -1.42 1.25 0.73
CA HIS A 72 -1.67 -0.09 1.24
C HIS A 72 -2.27 -0.04 2.67
N LEU A 73 -3.59 0.04 2.74
CA LEU A 73 -4.33 0.09 4.00
C LEU A 73 -5.55 -0.83 3.98
N HIS A 74 -5.68 -1.65 5.02
CA HIS A 74 -6.81 -2.55 5.21
C HIS A 74 -7.75 -2.05 6.32
N THR A 75 -9.04 -2.22 6.10
CA THR A 75 -10.16 -1.84 6.97
C THR A 75 -10.96 -3.08 7.38
N ARG A 76 -12.05 -2.89 8.12
CA ARG A 76 -12.96 -3.98 8.49
C ARG A 76 -13.60 -4.70 7.28
N TYR A 77 -13.50 -4.12 6.07
CA TYR A 77 -14.00 -4.73 4.83
C TYR A 77 -13.07 -5.82 4.32
N SER A 78 -11.77 -5.75 4.62
CA SER A 78 -10.83 -6.82 4.36
C SER A 78 -11.01 -7.97 5.35
N VAL A 79 -10.83 -9.19 4.85
CA VAL A 79 -10.89 -10.41 5.66
C VAL A 79 -9.82 -10.45 6.75
N ASP A 80 -8.59 -10.04 6.43
CA ASP A 80 -7.44 -10.11 7.33
C ASP A 80 -7.54 -9.13 8.50
N ALA A 81 -7.76 -7.84 8.21
CA ALA A 81 -7.88 -6.80 9.23
C ALA A 81 -9.08 -7.07 10.16
N ASN A 82 -10.19 -7.57 9.62
CA ASN A 82 -11.35 -7.95 10.43
C ASN A 82 -11.06 -9.16 11.34
N MET A 83 -10.38 -10.18 10.82
CA MET A 83 -9.96 -11.36 11.56
C MET A 83 -8.97 -11.02 12.68
N PHE A 84 -8.06 -10.06 12.45
CA PHE A 84 -7.08 -9.58 13.43
C PHE A 84 -7.58 -8.44 14.34
N GLY A 85 -8.90 -8.22 14.39
CA GLY A 85 -9.54 -7.40 15.43
C GLY A 85 -10.05 -6.03 14.98
N ASN A 86 -9.79 -5.59 13.75
CA ASN A 86 -10.43 -4.40 13.21
C ASN A 86 -11.87 -4.70 12.75
N GLN A 87 -12.79 -4.74 13.71
CA GLN A 87 -14.20 -5.05 13.44
C GLN A 87 -15.07 -3.79 13.20
N HIS A 88 -14.50 -2.59 13.39
CA HIS A 88 -15.25 -1.35 13.51
C HIS A 88 -14.80 -0.20 12.59
N LEU A 89 -13.54 -0.15 12.16
CA LEU A 89 -13.04 0.92 11.30
C LEU A 89 -13.16 0.51 9.84
N GLY A 90 -14.03 1.17 9.08
CA GLY A 90 -14.20 0.99 7.64
C GLY A 90 -13.49 2.04 6.79
N PRO A 91 -13.73 2.04 5.47
CA PRO A 91 -13.13 2.99 4.54
C PRO A 91 -13.41 4.46 4.89
N ALA A 92 -14.62 4.78 5.35
CA ALA A 92 -14.96 6.14 5.80
C ALA A 92 -14.06 6.61 6.96
N GLU A 93 -13.86 5.78 7.98
CA GLU A 93 -12.95 6.11 9.09
C GLU A 93 -11.49 6.23 8.63
N ALA A 94 -11.06 5.37 7.71
CA ALA A 94 -9.72 5.42 7.14
C ALA A 94 -9.46 6.75 6.41
N PHE A 95 -10.36 7.18 5.53
CA PHE A 95 -10.22 8.45 4.82
C PHE A 95 -10.29 9.67 5.75
N ARG A 96 -11.18 9.65 6.75
CA ARG A 96 -11.21 10.68 7.81
C ARG A 96 -9.87 10.80 8.52
N PHE A 97 -9.31 9.67 8.95
CA PHE A 97 -8.03 9.65 9.65
C PHE A 97 -6.89 10.16 8.77
N ALA A 98 -6.83 9.73 7.50
CA ALA A 98 -5.84 10.20 6.53
C ALA A 98 -5.93 11.71 6.28
N ARG A 99 -7.14 12.28 6.25
CA ARG A 99 -7.38 13.73 6.18
C ARG A 99 -7.09 14.48 7.47
N GLY A 100 -6.62 13.79 8.51
CA GLY A 100 -6.25 14.35 9.80
C GLY A 100 -7.42 14.58 10.73
N GLU A 101 -8.58 13.96 10.50
CA GLU A 101 -9.68 13.96 11.48
C GLU A 101 -9.38 12.95 12.59
N ALA A 102 -9.90 13.23 13.80
CA ALA A 102 -9.73 12.30 14.92
C ALA A 102 -10.73 11.14 14.81
N VAL A 103 -10.25 9.91 14.96
CA VAL A 103 -11.06 8.67 14.96
C VAL A 103 -10.84 7.88 16.24
N THR A 104 -11.78 6.99 16.59
CA THR A 104 -11.63 6.07 17.73
C THR A 104 -11.08 4.74 17.24
N ALA A 105 -9.84 4.43 17.59
CA ALA A 105 -9.19 3.16 17.26
C ALA A 105 -9.90 1.96 17.89
N SER A 106 -9.63 0.75 17.38
CA SER A 106 -10.29 -0.50 17.85
C SER A 106 -10.06 -0.79 19.34
N ASN A 107 -9.02 -0.23 19.95
CA ASN A 107 -8.74 -0.31 21.38
C ASN A 107 -9.45 0.79 22.23
N GLY A 108 -10.31 1.59 21.61
CA GLY A 108 -11.05 2.69 22.25
C GLY A 108 -10.29 4.02 22.36
N MET A 109 -9.00 4.06 21.97
CA MET A 109 -8.22 5.30 22.00
C MET A 109 -8.66 6.25 20.90
N ARG A 110 -8.81 7.53 21.22
CA ARG A 110 -8.98 8.58 20.20
C ARG A 110 -7.61 8.93 19.61
N VAL A 111 -7.47 8.77 18.30
CA VAL A 111 -6.22 8.95 17.55
C VAL A 111 -6.42 9.95 16.41
N GLN A 112 -5.36 10.67 16.05
CA GLN A 112 -5.35 11.65 14.96
C GLN A 112 -3.93 11.73 14.40
N LEU A 113 -3.79 11.83 13.07
CA LEU A 113 -2.49 12.11 12.47
C LEU A 113 -2.02 13.52 12.83
N ARG A 114 -0.74 13.66 13.19
CA ARG A 114 -0.13 14.99 13.41
C ARG A 114 -0.10 15.82 12.13
N ARG A 115 0.06 15.16 10.98
CA ARG A 115 0.02 15.75 9.65
C ARG A 115 -0.90 14.89 8.78
N PRO A 116 -1.93 15.47 8.13
CA PRO A 116 -2.73 14.76 7.15
C PRO A 116 -1.88 14.21 6.00
N LEU A 117 -2.32 13.10 5.42
CA LEU A 117 -1.79 12.59 4.16
C LEU A 117 -2.32 13.42 2.99
N ASP A 118 -1.58 13.44 1.90
CA ASP A 118 -1.99 14.02 0.62
C ASP A 118 -2.85 13.04 -0.19
N PHE A 119 -2.69 11.73 0.04
CA PHE A 119 -3.53 10.69 -0.57
C PHE A 119 -3.60 9.41 0.28
N LEU A 120 -4.63 8.61 0.02
CA LEU A 120 -4.77 7.25 0.56
C LEU A 120 -5.39 6.32 -0.50
N VAL A 121 -4.85 5.12 -0.63
CA VAL A 121 -5.53 3.96 -1.22
C VAL A 121 -6.00 3.08 -0.07
N VAL A 122 -7.30 2.83 0.02
CA VAL A 122 -7.81 1.73 0.84
C VAL A 122 -7.80 0.49 -0.05
N SER A 123 -6.98 -0.49 0.33
CA SER A 123 -6.65 -1.67 -0.48
C SER A 123 -7.11 -2.94 0.22
N ASP A 124 -8.39 -3.01 0.61
CA ASP A 124 -8.91 -4.22 1.24
C ASP A 124 -8.82 -5.43 0.28
N HIS A 125 -8.66 -6.64 0.82
CA HIS A 125 -8.68 -7.87 0.03
C HIS A 125 -9.95 -7.97 -0.81
N SER A 126 -9.77 -8.15 -2.12
CA SER A 126 -10.87 -8.31 -3.06
C SER A 126 -11.61 -9.63 -2.88
N GLU A 127 -10.92 -10.67 -2.42
CA GLU A 127 -11.52 -11.94 -2.02
C GLU A 127 -12.34 -11.75 -0.75
N TYR A 128 -13.64 -12.02 -0.85
CA TYR A 128 -14.57 -11.82 0.26
C TYR A 128 -14.66 -10.37 0.75
N LEU A 129 -14.38 -9.39 -0.12
CA LEU A 129 -14.53 -7.97 0.17
C LEU A 129 -15.89 -7.69 0.83
N GLY A 130 -15.86 -7.05 2.00
CA GLY A 130 -17.07 -6.67 2.76
C GLY A 130 -17.88 -7.84 3.33
N LEU A 131 -17.41 -9.09 3.22
CA LEU A 131 -18.13 -10.28 3.69
C LEU A 131 -18.29 -10.27 5.22
N LEU A 132 -17.18 -10.15 5.94
CA LEU A 132 -17.17 -10.30 7.40
C LEU A 132 -18.06 -9.30 8.15
N PRO A 133 -18.12 -8.00 7.78
CA PRO A 133 -19.13 -7.08 8.32
C PRO A 133 -20.56 -7.61 8.24
N LYS A 134 -20.97 -8.17 7.09
CA LYS A 134 -22.33 -8.68 6.86
C LYS A 134 -22.56 -10.03 7.55
N VAL A 135 -21.58 -10.92 7.54
CA VAL A 135 -21.61 -12.17 8.32
C VAL A 135 -21.78 -11.87 9.81
N ARG A 136 -21.00 -10.93 10.36
CA ARG A 136 -21.10 -10.55 11.77
C ARG A 136 -22.46 -9.94 12.13
N ALA A 137 -23.11 -9.30 11.18
CA ALA A 137 -24.48 -8.80 11.28
C ALA A 137 -25.57 -9.87 11.06
N SER A 138 -25.17 -11.13 10.84
CA SER A 138 -26.10 -12.24 10.53
C SER A 138 -26.99 -11.94 9.31
N ASP A 139 -26.43 -11.34 8.26
CA ASP A 139 -27.12 -11.07 7.00
C ASP A 139 -27.81 -12.34 6.47
N GLN A 140 -29.13 -12.29 6.30
CA GLN A 140 -29.93 -13.47 5.97
C GLN A 140 -29.62 -14.03 4.58
N GLY A 141 -29.21 -13.16 3.64
CA GLY A 141 -28.78 -13.57 2.30
C GLY A 141 -27.51 -14.42 2.34
N LEU A 142 -26.64 -14.20 3.33
CA LEU A 142 -25.47 -15.03 3.58
C LEU A 142 -25.78 -16.25 4.46
N MET A 143 -26.64 -16.10 5.47
CA MET A 143 -26.92 -17.18 6.45
C MET A 143 -27.71 -18.36 5.86
N ARG A 144 -28.34 -18.21 4.69
CA ARG A 144 -28.95 -19.33 3.98
C ARG A 144 -27.90 -20.37 3.53
N TYR A 145 -26.67 -19.93 3.24
CA TYR A 145 -25.54 -20.78 2.87
C TYR A 145 -24.87 -21.38 4.12
N GLU A 146 -24.48 -22.64 4.03
CA GLU A 146 -23.69 -23.30 5.06
C GLU A 146 -22.35 -22.61 5.25
N LEU A 147 -21.69 -22.19 4.17
CA LEU A 147 -20.47 -21.40 4.21
C LEU A 147 -20.65 -20.07 4.96
N GLY A 148 -21.81 -19.41 4.79
CA GLY A 148 -22.13 -18.21 5.58
C GLY A 148 -22.24 -18.51 7.07
N ARG A 149 -22.87 -19.62 7.45
CA ARG A 149 -22.96 -20.08 8.84
C ARG A 149 -21.61 -20.50 9.42
N ARG A 150 -20.74 -21.13 8.62
CA ARG A 150 -19.36 -21.46 9.02
C ARG A 150 -18.53 -20.21 9.27
N TRP A 151 -18.58 -19.24 8.35
CA TRP A 151 -17.96 -17.92 8.57
C TRP A 151 -18.50 -17.25 9.82
N ARG A 152 -19.81 -17.32 10.07
CA ARG A 152 -20.43 -16.77 11.28
C ARG A 152 -19.91 -17.44 12.54
N SER A 153 -19.87 -18.77 12.55
CA SER A 153 -19.38 -19.56 13.69
C SER A 153 -17.92 -19.25 13.99
N ALA A 154 -17.05 -19.20 12.97
CA ALA A 154 -15.65 -18.84 13.12
C ALA A 154 -15.47 -17.39 13.64
N ALA A 155 -16.25 -16.45 13.10
CA ALA A 155 -16.21 -15.05 13.53
C ALA A 155 -16.74 -14.83 14.95
N GLN A 156 -17.71 -15.64 15.41
CA GLN A 156 -18.27 -15.59 16.77
C GLN A 156 -17.35 -16.23 17.82
N SER A 157 -16.71 -17.36 17.48
CA SER A 157 -15.74 -18.00 18.36
C SER A 157 -14.44 -17.19 18.50
N GLY A 158 -14.18 -16.28 17.57
CA GLY A 158 -12.92 -15.53 17.51
C GLY A 158 -11.76 -16.39 17.00
N SER A 159 -12.04 -17.55 16.39
CA SER A 159 -11.03 -18.46 15.88
C SER A 159 -10.40 -17.92 14.60
N VAL A 160 -9.24 -17.28 14.76
CA VAL A 160 -8.40 -16.82 13.64
C VAL A 160 -7.99 -17.99 12.75
N ALA A 161 -7.70 -19.15 13.33
CA ALA A 161 -7.33 -20.35 12.57
C ALA A 161 -8.46 -20.81 11.65
N ASP A 162 -9.70 -20.86 12.13
CA ASP A 162 -10.84 -21.29 11.31
C ASP A 162 -11.15 -20.27 10.20
N MET A 163 -11.05 -18.97 10.50
CA MET A 163 -11.21 -17.91 9.50
C MET A 163 -10.10 -17.95 8.44
N MET A 164 -8.85 -18.19 8.83
CA MET A 164 -7.73 -18.40 7.90
C MET A 164 -7.96 -19.63 7.02
N GLN A 165 -8.45 -20.73 7.59
CA GLN A 165 -8.74 -21.93 6.84
C GLN A 165 -9.84 -21.68 5.79
N LEU A 166 -10.92 -21.01 6.17
CA LEU A 166 -11.99 -20.64 5.24
C LEU A 166 -11.50 -19.71 4.14
N TRP A 167 -10.68 -18.73 4.49
CA TRP A 167 -10.09 -17.82 3.50
C TRP A 167 -9.15 -18.55 2.55
N GLY A 168 -8.20 -19.35 3.05
CA GLY A 168 -7.20 -20.03 2.24
C GLY A 168 -7.76 -21.16 1.37
N THR A 169 -8.82 -21.84 1.82
CA THR A 169 -9.48 -22.88 1.01
C THR A 169 -10.45 -22.32 -0.03
N GLN A 170 -10.80 -21.03 0.06
CA GLN A 170 -11.72 -20.33 -0.83
C GLN A 170 -12.94 -21.16 -1.28
N PRO A 171 -13.69 -21.81 -0.37
CA PRO A 171 -14.70 -22.79 -0.74
C PRO A 171 -15.75 -22.21 -1.70
N THR A 172 -16.13 -23.04 -2.66
CA THR A 172 -17.18 -22.76 -3.64
C THR A 172 -18.45 -23.47 -3.22
N GLU A 173 -19.38 -22.75 -2.63
CA GLU A 173 -20.71 -23.25 -2.29
C GLU A 173 -21.77 -22.61 -3.20
N THR A 174 -22.79 -23.39 -3.57
CA THR A 174 -23.93 -22.93 -4.36
C THR A 174 -25.25 -23.38 -3.74
N ILE A 175 -26.29 -22.53 -3.82
CA ILE A 175 -27.68 -22.89 -3.51
C ILE A 175 -28.53 -22.42 -4.68
N ASP A 176 -29.35 -23.31 -5.26
CA ASP A 176 -30.20 -22.99 -6.42
C ASP A 176 -29.41 -22.35 -7.58
N ASP A 177 -28.23 -22.92 -7.90
CA ASP A 177 -27.25 -22.43 -8.89
C ASP A 177 -26.65 -21.03 -8.60
N GLU A 178 -26.98 -20.43 -7.46
CA GLU A 178 -26.39 -19.17 -7.00
C GLU A 178 -25.12 -19.45 -6.17
N VAL A 179 -23.99 -18.84 -6.55
CA VAL A 179 -22.73 -18.94 -5.81
C VAL A 179 -22.80 -18.13 -4.52
N PHE A 180 -22.23 -18.66 -3.42
CA PHE A 180 -22.07 -17.95 -2.16
C PHE A 180 -21.39 -16.59 -2.37
N ALA A 181 -21.99 -15.53 -1.81
CA ALA A 181 -21.54 -14.16 -2.02
C ALA A 181 -21.39 -13.84 -3.53
N GLY A 182 -22.36 -14.26 -4.33
CA GLY A 182 -22.35 -14.18 -5.80
C GLY A 182 -22.35 -12.76 -6.36
N ALA A 183 -22.48 -12.66 -7.69
CA ALA A 183 -22.26 -11.41 -8.43
C ALA A 183 -23.10 -10.22 -7.95
N GLY A 184 -24.35 -10.45 -7.51
CA GLY A 184 -25.21 -9.38 -6.97
C GLY A 184 -24.66 -8.79 -5.65
N PHE A 185 -24.21 -9.66 -4.75
CA PHE A 185 -23.55 -9.25 -3.51
C PHE A 185 -22.25 -8.51 -3.80
N ALA A 186 -21.38 -9.10 -4.63
CA ALA A 186 -20.08 -8.53 -4.98
C ALA A 186 -20.24 -7.16 -5.64
N LYS A 187 -21.20 -7.02 -6.58
CA LYS A 187 -21.51 -5.75 -7.24
C LYS A 187 -21.96 -4.68 -6.25
N GLY A 188 -22.91 -5.01 -5.36
CA GLY A 188 -23.40 -4.06 -4.36
C GLY A 188 -22.29 -3.59 -3.42
N VAL A 189 -21.50 -4.53 -2.88
CA VAL A 189 -20.36 -4.19 -2.02
C VAL A 189 -19.33 -3.35 -2.77
N TRP A 190 -18.98 -3.71 -4.01
CA TRP A 190 -18.00 -2.96 -4.79
C TRP A 190 -18.44 -1.53 -5.09
N GLN A 191 -19.71 -1.34 -5.42
CA GLN A 191 -20.29 -0.02 -5.64
C GLN A 191 -20.27 0.85 -4.39
N ASP A 192 -20.68 0.30 -3.24
CA ASP A 192 -20.62 1.00 -1.96
C ASP A 192 -19.17 1.32 -1.56
N TYR A 193 -18.27 0.35 -1.77
CA TYR A 193 -16.85 0.46 -1.44
C TYR A 193 -16.16 1.58 -2.23
N ALA A 194 -16.34 1.60 -3.55
CA ALA A 194 -15.79 2.60 -4.44
C ALA A 194 -16.30 4.01 -4.11
N ARG A 195 -17.59 4.15 -3.75
CA ARG A 195 -18.19 5.45 -3.38
C ARG A 195 -17.55 6.11 -2.16
N PHE A 196 -16.99 5.34 -1.23
CA PHE A 196 -16.26 5.94 -0.11
C PHE A 196 -15.07 6.78 -0.58
N ALA A 197 -14.38 6.39 -1.66
CA ALA A 197 -13.31 7.23 -2.18
C ALA A 197 -13.87 8.54 -2.72
N ASP A 198 -14.89 8.49 -3.58
CA ASP A 198 -15.53 9.68 -4.16
C ASP A 198 -16.06 10.65 -3.08
N ASP A 199 -16.73 10.13 -2.05
CA ASP A 199 -17.31 10.93 -0.96
C ASP A 199 -16.26 11.68 -0.13
N PHE A 200 -15.04 11.13 -0.04
CA PHE A 200 -13.97 11.69 0.77
C PHE A 200 -12.87 12.38 -0.03
N ASN A 201 -12.87 12.21 -1.36
CA ASN A 201 -11.95 12.88 -2.26
C ASN A 201 -12.16 14.39 -2.24
N GLN A 202 -11.06 15.15 -2.17
CA GLN A 202 -11.09 16.61 -2.21
C GLN A 202 -10.05 17.08 -3.21
N PRO A 203 -10.43 17.25 -4.49
CA PRO A 203 -9.50 17.64 -5.54
C PRO A 203 -8.65 18.86 -5.17
N GLY A 204 -7.33 18.72 -5.29
CA GLY A 204 -6.35 19.76 -4.92
C GLY A 204 -5.98 19.82 -3.43
N VAL A 205 -6.63 19.04 -2.56
CA VAL A 205 -6.35 18.98 -1.12
C VAL A 205 -5.97 17.56 -0.68
N PHE A 206 -6.79 16.57 -1.01
CA PHE A 206 -6.60 15.17 -0.63
C PHE A 206 -7.13 14.25 -1.74
N THR A 207 -6.34 13.27 -2.15
CA THR A 207 -6.79 12.27 -3.12
C THR A 207 -7.18 10.98 -2.42
N ALA A 208 -8.47 10.65 -2.46
CA ALA A 208 -8.95 9.33 -2.09
C ALA A 208 -8.99 8.46 -3.35
N PHE A 209 -8.08 7.49 -3.43
CA PHE A 209 -8.06 6.56 -4.56
C PHE A 209 -9.00 5.39 -4.32
N ILE A 210 -9.64 4.93 -5.39
CA ILE A 210 -10.30 3.62 -5.41
C ILE A 210 -9.23 2.57 -5.68
N GLY A 211 -9.21 1.52 -4.88
CA GLY A 211 -8.29 0.39 -5.06
C GLY A 211 -8.76 -0.85 -4.32
N TYR A 212 -8.05 -1.95 -4.52
CA TYR A 212 -8.24 -3.19 -3.76
C TYR A 212 -6.94 -3.99 -3.79
N GLU A 213 -6.79 -4.92 -2.85
CA GLU A 213 -5.71 -5.91 -2.90
C GLU A 213 -6.17 -7.18 -3.64
N TRP A 214 -5.43 -7.55 -4.67
CA TRP A 214 -5.53 -8.86 -5.33
C TRP A 214 -4.54 -9.81 -4.67
N THR A 215 -5.03 -10.94 -4.17
CA THR A 215 -4.25 -11.87 -3.34
C THR A 215 -3.96 -13.17 -4.06
N GLY A 216 -3.09 -13.09 -5.07
CA GLY A 216 -2.52 -14.29 -5.68
C GLY A 216 -1.69 -15.08 -4.66
N MET A 217 -1.87 -16.39 -4.61
CA MET A 217 -1.05 -17.30 -3.84
C MET A 217 -0.69 -18.54 -4.67
N ASP A 218 0.58 -18.94 -4.64
CA ASP A 218 1.06 -20.22 -5.18
C ASP A 218 1.84 -20.97 -4.10
N ALA A 219 1.34 -22.12 -3.67
CA ALA A 219 1.91 -22.93 -2.59
C ALA A 219 2.26 -22.12 -1.32
N LEU A 220 1.36 -21.21 -0.89
CA LEU A 220 1.51 -20.27 0.24
C LEU A 220 2.45 -19.08 0.00
N ASN A 221 3.05 -18.95 -1.18
CA ASN A 221 3.89 -17.81 -1.51
C ASN A 221 3.04 -16.61 -1.93
N ASN A 222 3.39 -15.44 -1.39
CA ASN A 222 2.69 -14.18 -1.61
C ASN A 222 2.92 -13.64 -3.03
N LEU A 223 1.84 -13.45 -3.79
CA LEU A 223 1.84 -12.76 -5.09
C LEU A 223 0.88 -11.57 -5.06
N HIS A 224 0.80 -10.84 -3.95
CA HIS A 224 -0.22 -9.79 -3.82
C HIS A 224 0.09 -8.54 -4.67
N ARG A 225 -0.97 -7.84 -5.08
CA ARG A 225 -0.89 -6.52 -5.71
C ARG A 225 -1.99 -5.60 -5.20
N ASN A 226 -1.64 -4.35 -4.92
CA ASN A 226 -2.63 -3.29 -4.75
C ASN A 226 -2.99 -2.72 -6.13
N VAL A 227 -4.22 -2.94 -6.58
CA VAL A 227 -4.77 -2.34 -7.79
C VAL A 227 -5.25 -0.93 -7.44
N VAL A 228 -4.83 0.06 -8.23
CA VAL A 228 -5.17 1.47 -8.02
C VAL A 228 -5.79 2.03 -9.29
N PHE A 229 -6.94 2.67 -9.15
CA PHE A 229 -7.65 3.31 -10.25
C PHE A 229 -7.50 4.83 -10.20
N ALA A 230 -7.38 5.46 -11.36
CA ALA A 230 -7.33 6.93 -11.46
C ALA A 230 -8.72 7.58 -11.51
N ASP A 231 -9.77 6.77 -11.58
CA ASP A 231 -11.12 7.16 -11.97
C ASP A 231 -12.09 7.15 -10.78
N ASN A 232 -13.30 7.66 -11.01
CA ASN A 232 -14.37 7.71 -10.01
C ASN A 232 -15.16 6.38 -9.91
N ALA A 233 -16.05 6.28 -8.92
CA ALA A 233 -16.80 5.06 -8.66
C ALA A 233 -17.68 4.64 -9.85
N ASP A 234 -18.31 5.59 -10.55
CA ASP A 234 -19.17 5.28 -11.70
C ASP A 234 -18.38 4.65 -12.87
N THR A 235 -17.09 5.01 -13.02
CA THR A 235 -16.21 4.44 -14.05
C THR A 235 -15.64 3.10 -13.59
N VAL A 236 -15.11 3.04 -12.38
CA VAL A 236 -14.45 1.85 -11.81
C VAL A 236 -15.44 0.68 -11.65
N THR A 237 -16.69 0.96 -11.28
CA THR A 237 -17.70 -0.08 -10.97
C THR A 237 -18.43 -0.62 -12.21
N GLN A 238 -18.00 -0.24 -13.42
CA GLN A 238 -18.48 -0.86 -14.67
C GLN A 238 -18.06 -2.34 -14.77
N LEU A 239 -16.92 -2.69 -14.17
CA LEU A 239 -16.45 -4.05 -14.02
C LEU A 239 -16.38 -4.42 -12.52
N LEU A 240 -16.57 -5.71 -12.23
CA LEU A 240 -16.25 -6.25 -10.91
C LEU A 240 -14.72 -6.34 -10.74
N PRO A 241 -14.21 -6.24 -9.50
CA PRO A 241 -12.81 -6.53 -9.22
C PRO A 241 -12.42 -7.92 -9.73
N PHE A 242 -11.23 -8.04 -10.32
CA PHE A 242 -10.62 -9.32 -10.61
C PHE A 242 -9.93 -9.83 -9.36
N THR A 243 -10.26 -11.04 -8.94
CA THR A 243 -9.81 -11.61 -7.67
C THR A 243 -8.97 -12.86 -7.89
N SER A 244 -8.27 -13.34 -6.87
CA SER A 244 -7.59 -14.64 -6.96
C SER A 244 -8.54 -15.83 -7.12
N ARG A 245 -9.85 -15.64 -6.87
CA ARG A 245 -10.88 -16.63 -7.18
C ARG A 245 -11.09 -16.79 -8.68
N ASP A 246 -10.77 -15.77 -9.48
CA ASP A 246 -10.82 -15.79 -10.94
C ASP A 246 -9.53 -16.39 -11.52
N SER A 247 -8.37 -15.94 -11.01
CA SER A 247 -7.07 -16.53 -11.29
C SER A 247 -6.01 -16.00 -10.33
N ALA A 248 -5.04 -16.83 -9.94
CA ALA A 248 -3.83 -16.44 -9.21
C ALA A 248 -2.66 -16.05 -10.14
N ASP A 249 -2.87 -16.04 -11.46
CA ASP A 249 -1.86 -15.66 -12.46
C ASP A 249 -1.88 -14.13 -12.69
N PRO A 250 -0.75 -13.41 -12.45
CA PRO A 250 -0.68 -11.97 -12.66
C PRO A 250 -0.90 -11.54 -14.13
N GLU A 251 -0.59 -12.39 -15.12
CA GLU A 251 -0.87 -12.05 -16.52
C GLU A 251 -2.38 -11.95 -16.79
N ARG A 252 -3.19 -12.71 -16.05
CA ARG A 252 -4.65 -12.62 -16.11
C ARG A 252 -5.17 -11.35 -15.43
N LEU A 253 -4.55 -10.93 -14.33
CA LEU A 253 -4.81 -9.62 -13.73
C LEU A 253 -4.49 -8.50 -14.74
N TRP A 254 -3.32 -8.53 -15.37
CA TRP A 254 -2.94 -7.52 -16.36
C TRP A 254 -3.88 -7.48 -17.57
N ALA A 255 -4.32 -8.65 -18.06
CA ALA A 255 -5.33 -8.73 -19.11
C ALA A 255 -6.67 -8.12 -18.67
N HIS A 256 -7.07 -8.31 -17.41
CA HIS A 256 -8.26 -7.66 -16.86
C HIS A 256 -8.10 -6.15 -16.77
N LEU A 257 -6.94 -5.63 -16.35
CA LEU A 257 -6.68 -4.19 -16.32
C LEU A 257 -6.73 -3.59 -17.75
N ALA A 258 -6.18 -4.29 -18.74
CA ALA A 258 -6.29 -3.90 -20.14
C ALA A 258 -7.75 -3.87 -20.62
N HIS A 259 -8.55 -4.86 -20.22
CA HIS A 259 -9.99 -4.91 -20.52
C HIS A 259 -10.75 -3.77 -19.85
N TYR A 260 -10.39 -3.41 -18.61
CA TYR A 260 -10.93 -2.26 -17.89
C TYR A 260 -10.68 -0.95 -18.65
N GLU A 261 -9.43 -0.67 -19.04
CA GLU A 261 -9.10 0.55 -19.79
C GLU A 261 -9.85 0.60 -21.14
N ALA A 262 -9.93 -0.53 -21.85
CA ALA A 262 -10.62 -0.62 -23.14
C ALA A 262 -12.15 -0.42 -23.03
N THR A 263 -12.75 -0.88 -21.93
CA THR A 263 -14.21 -0.86 -21.75
C THR A 263 -14.70 0.46 -21.16
N SER A 264 -13.99 0.96 -20.15
CA SER A 264 -14.41 2.13 -19.38
C SER A 264 -13.77 3.43 -19.86
N GLY A 265 -12.64 3.36 -20.58
CA GLY A 265 -11.78 4.51 -20.89
C GLY A 265 -10.97 5.01 -19.69
N GLY A 266 -11.07 4.34 -18.53
CA GLY A 266 -10.32 4.65 -17.32
C GLY A 266 -8.86 4.23 -17.38
N ARG A 267 -8.15 4.39 -16.27
CA ARG A 267 -6.73 4.03 -16.12
C ARG A 267 -6.47 3.32 -14.80
N ALA A 268 -5.65 2.28 -14.87
CA ALA A 268 -5.27 1.52 -13.69
C ALA A 268 -3.78 1.15 -13.70
N LEU A 269 -3.28 0.85 -12.50
CA LEU A 269 -2.01 0.18 -12.27
C LEU A 269 -2.14 -0.82 -11.12
N ALA A 270 -1.14 -1.67 -10.97
CA ALA A 270 -0.97 -2.59 -9.87
C ALA A 270 0.38 -2.34 -9.18
N ILE A 271 0.40 -2.40 -7.86
CA ILE A 271 1.61 -2.25 -7.05
C ILE A 271 1.89 -3.59 -6.38
N PRO A 272 2.82 -4.41 -6.90
CA PRO A 272 3.27 -5.59 -6.20
C PRO A 272 3.93 -5.24 -4.86
N HIS A 273 3.74 -6.09 -3.86
CA HIS A 273 4.25 -5.88 -2.50
C HIS A 273 4.56 -7.21 -1.79
N ASN A 274 5.21 -7.12 -0.63
CA ASN A 274 5.64 -8.27 0.19
C ASN A 274 6.43 -9.32 -0.60
N SER A 275 7.38 -8.88 -1.42
CA SER A 275 8.19 -9.78 -2.23
C SER A 275 9.06 -10.72 -1.41
N ASN A 276 9.45 -10.31 -0.20
CA ASN A 276 10.11 -11.14 0.81
C ASN A 276 9.30 -12.40 1.20
N LEU A 277 7.97 -12.34 1.13
CA LEU A 277 7.08 -13.47 1.40
C LEU A 277 6.68 -14.24 0.13
N SER A 278 7.21 -13.85 -1.04
CA SER A 278 6.91 -14.51 -2.30
C SER A 278 7.73 -15.77 -2.55
N GLY A 279 8.70 -16.11 -1.68
CA GLY A 279 9.61 -17.24 -1.92
C GLY A 279 10.42 -17.10 -3.23
N GLY A 280 10.64 -15.85 -3.67
CA GLY A 280 11.28 -15.52 -4.94
C GLY A 280 10.35 -15.50 -6.15
N LEU A 281 9.06 -15.86 -5.99
CA LEU A 281 8.12 -15.97 -7.11
C LEU A 281 7.85 -14.63 -7.81
N LEU A 282 7.87 -13.52 -7.07
CA LEU A 282 7.49 -12.20 -7.60
C LEU A 282 8.47 -11.67 -8.66
N PHE A 283 9.74 -12.09 -8.61
CA PHE A 283 10.80 -11.65 -9.53
C PHE A 283 11.44 -12.81 -10.30
N ARG A 284 10.69 -13.90 -10.52
CA ARG A 284 11.17 -15.02 -11.31
C ARG A 284 11.51 -14.61 -12.75
N PRO A 285 12.54 -15.20 -13.37
CA PRO A 285 12.85 -15.04 -14.79
C PRO A 285 11.95 -15.90 -15.69
N VAL A 286 10.82 -16.40 -15.15
CA VAL A 286 9.87 -17.27 -15.85
C VAL A 286 8.44 -16.83 -15.53
N THR A 287 7.52 -17.10 -16.44
CA THR A 287 6.07 -16.87 -16.27
C THR A 287 5.49 -17.79 -15.20
N ALA A 288 4.22 -17.58 -14.85
CA ALA A 288 3.48 -18.47 -13.96
C ALA A 288 3.41 -19.91 -14.51
N ALA A 289 3.37 -20.07 -15.84
CA ALA A 289 3.41 -21.37 -16.52
C ALA A 289 4.80 -22.02 -16.54
N GLY A 290 5.85 -21.31 -16.09
CA GLY A 290 7.23 -21.81 -16.06
C GLY A 290 8.03 -21.57 -17.34
N GLU A 291 7.49 -20.82 -18.30
CA GLU A 291 8.16 -20.44 -19.54
C GLU A 291 9.13 -19.28 -19.30
N SER A 292 10.22 -19.18 -20.05
CA SER A 292 11.13 -18.02 -19.91
C SER A 292 10.42 -16.71 -20.27
N ILE A 293 10.64 -15.65 -19.49
CA ILE A 293 10.08 -14.34 -19.82
C ILE A 293 10.67 -13.82 -21.13
N ASP A 294 9.83 -13.16 -21.93
CA ASP A 294 10.23 -12.51 -23.17
C ASP A 294 10.10 -10.98 -23.07
N ALA A 295 10.38 -10.28 -24.18
CA ALA A 295 10.30 -8.83 -24.23
C ALA A 295 8.87 -8.30 -24.05
N ASP A 296 7.85 -9.05 -24.51
CA ASP A 296 6.44 -8.68 -24.37
C ASP A 296 6.02 -8.74 -22.90
N TYR A 297 6.36 -9.82 -22.19
CA TYR A 297 6.14 -9.94 -20.75
C TYR A 297 6.77 -8.79 -19.98
N ALA A 298 8.04 -8.48 -20.26
CA ALA A 298 8.75 -7.39 -19.59
C ALA A 298 8.07 -6.02 -19.82
N GLN A 299 7.59 -5.76 -21.04
CA GLN A 299 6.86 -4.54 -21.38
C GLN A 299 5.49 -4.48 -20.69
N ARG A 300 4.73 -5.58 -20.69
CA ARG A 300 3.45 -5.66 -19.98
C ARG A 300 3.63 -5.42 -18.49
N ARG A 301 4.62 -6.06 -17.87
CA ARG A 301 4.93 -5.83 -16.45
C ARG A 301 5.30 -4.38 -16.18
N ALA A 302 6.19 -3.78 -16.98
CA ALA A 302 6.57 -2.39 -16.81
C ALA A 302 5.38 -1.41 -16.95
N ARG A 303 4.38 -1.74 -17.78
CA ARG A 303 3.16 -0.96 -17.96
C ARG A 303 2.20 -1.07 -16.78
N TRP A 304 2.01 -2.28 -16.25
CA TRP A 304 0.99 -2.54 -15.23
C TRP A 304 1.54 -2.45 -13.81
N GLU A 305 2.83 -2.75 -13.61
CA GLU A 305 3.52 -2.75 -12.31
C GLU A 305 4.74 -1.80 -12.34
N PRO A 306 4.54 -0.48 -12.54
CA PRO A 306 5.64 0.48 -12.69
C PRO A 306 6.38 0.78 -11.39
N VAL A 307 5.79 0.46 -10.24
CA VAL A 307 6.35 0.67 -8.90
C VAL A 307 6.12 -0.57 -8.04
N VAL A 308 6.97 -0.75 -7.04
CA VAL A 308 6.89 -1.86 -6.08
C VAL A 308 6.94 -1.29 -4.66
N GLU A 309 6.14 -1.85 -3.76
CA GLU A 309 6.24 -1.56 -2.33
C GLU A 309 7.40 -2.36 -1.73
N ILE A 310 8.35 -1.65 -1.15
CA ILE A 310 9.57 -2.24 -0.55
C ILE A 310 9.47 -2.44 0.97
N THR A 311 8.50 -1.83 1.64
CA THR A 311 8.36 -1.87 3.11
C THR A 311 6.89 -2.03 3.50
N GLN A 312 6.62 -2.97 4.41
CA GLN A 312 5.30 -3.25 4.94
C GLN A 312 5.39 -3.66 6.42
N ILE A 313 4.27 -3.77 7.15
CA ILE A 313 4.27 -4.23 8.55
C ILE A 313 4.88 -5.64 8.72
N LYS A 314 4.85 -6.47 7.68
CA LYS A 314 5.42 -7.82 7.62
C LYS A 314 6.94 -7.82 7.34
N GLY A 315 7.55 -6.66 7.09
CA GLY A 315 8.99 -6.50 6.90
C GLY A 315 9.34 -5.78 5.59
N ASP A 316 10.64 -5.63 5.39
CA ASP A 316 11.21 -5.04 4.18
C ASP A 316 11.47 -6.13 3.13
N SER A 317 11.27 -5.75 1.87
CA SER A 317 11.62 -6.51 0.67
C SER A 317 13.01 -6.07 0.19
N GLU A 318 13.89 -7.04 -0.05
CA GLU A 318 15.20 -6.85 -0.69
C GLU A 318 15.18 -7.29 -2.15
#